data_AF-W1RQY0-F1
#
_entry.id   AF-W1RQY0-F1
#
_cell.length_a   1.000
_cell.length_b   1.000
_cell.length_c   1.000
_cell.angle_alpha   90.00
_cell.angle_beta   90.00
_cell.angle_gamma   90.00
#
_symmetry.space_group_name_H-M   'P 1'
#
loop_
_entity.id
_entity.type
_entity.pdbx_description
1 polymer ?
#
loop_
_entity_poly.entity_id
_entity_poly.type
_entity_poly.pdbx_seq_one_letter_code
_entity_poly.pdbx_strand_id
1 'polypeptide(L)'
;MADKYNDAQLSRKLGPYQLGRVENITAWLEWFLSTLNETFNDVLREIDQTILKSNYWRKIDQTKLTSEQVKVLNRMLDGGFEKGINTTQYHRAAKVSKPTATRHLATLVEQGCLV
;
A
#
# COMPACT_ATOMS: atom_id res chain seq x y z
N MET A 1 -9.49 -15.80 4.70
CA MET A 1 -9.67 -14.90 5.86
C MET A 1 -10.21 -13.60 5.28
N ALA A 2 -11.53 -13.50 5.19
CA ALA A 2 -12.21 -12.38 4.55
C ALA A 2 -11.94 -11.09 5.33
N ASP A 3 -11.64 -10.03 4.60
CA ASP A 3 -11.27 -8.73 5.14
C ASP A 3 -12.47 -8.12 5.89
N LYS A 4 -12.42 -8.17 7.22
CA LYS A 4 -13.46 -7.69 8.14
C LYS A 4 -13.72 -6.18 8.00
N TYR A 5 -12.87 -5.45 7.28
CA TYR A 5 -13.04 -4.03 7.01
C TYR A 5 -14.22 -3.74 6.06
N ASN A 6 -14.62 -4.69 5.21
CA ASN A 6 -15.67 -4.46 4.22
C ASN A 6 -17.08 -4.80 4.72
N ASP A 7 -17.25 -5.72 5.67
CA ASP A 7 -18.58 -6.18 6.13
C ASP A 7 -19.44 -5.07 6.76
N ALA A 8 -18.83 -4.14 7.49
CA ALA A 8 -19.55 -3.03 8.13
C ALA A 8 -19.95 -1.93 7.12
N GLN A 9 -19.21 -1.77 6.01
CA GLN A 9 -19.58 -0.85 4.93
C GLN A 9 -20.56 -1.50 3.94
N LEU A 10 -20.40 -2.80 3.66
CA LEU A 10 -21.31 -3.62 2.86
C LEU A 10 -22.69 -3.68 3.51
N SER A 11 -22.81 -3.94 4.82
CA SER A 11 -24.11 -3.99 5.50
C SER A 11 -24.89 -2.67 5.46
N ARG A 12 -24.20 -1.52 5.44
CA ARG A 12 -24.82 -0.19 5.29
C ARG A 12 -25.19 0.15 3.84
N LYS A 13 -24.44 -0.38 2.85
CA LYS A 13 -24.76 -0.28 1.40
C LYS A 13 -25.87 -1.27 0.96
N LEU A 14 -26.00 -2.41 1.63
CA LEU A 14 -26.94 -3.49 1.31
C LEU A 14 -28.32 -3.34 1.96
N GLY A 15 -28.55 -2.28 2.76
CA GLY A 15 -29.82 -2.01 3.45
C GLY A 15 -31.09 -2.09 2.56
N PRO A 16 -31.07 -1.67 1.29
CA PRO A 16 -32.21 -1.82 0.38
C PRO A 16 -32.25 -3.12 -0.44
N TYR A 17 -31.18 -3.93 -0.43
CA TYR A 17 -30.94 -4.94 -1.48
C TYR A 17 -30.89 -6.39 -0.97
N GLN A 18 -31.62 -6.68 0.12
CA GLN A 18 -31.87 -8.07 0.49
C GLN A 18 -32.92 -8.67 -0.46
N LEU A 19 -32.48 -9.69 -1.18
CA LEU A 19 -33.21 -10.63 -2.02
C LEU A 19 -34.73 -10.66 -1.76
N GLY A 20 -35.52 -9.98 -2.60
CA GLY A 20 -36.98 -10.03 -2.42
C GLY A 20 -37.83 -9.33 -3.47
N ARG A 21 -37.40 -8.18 -3.99
CA ARG A 21 -38.08 -7.50 -5.11
C ARG A 21 -37.11 -6.62 -5.88
N VAL A 22 -36.55 -7.18 -6.96
CA VAL A 22 -35.83 -6.36 -7.94
C VAL A 22 -36.90 -5.61 -8.74
N GLU A 23 -37.34 -4.45 -8.24
CA GLU A 23 -38.22 -3.57 -9.04
C GLU A 23 -37.42 -2.79 -10.10
N ASN A 24 -36.08 -2.81 -10.03
CA ASN A 24 -35.23 -2.12 -11.00
C ASN A 24 -33.93 -2.89 -11.29
N ILE A 25 -33.95 -3.72 -12.35
CA ILE A 25 -32.80 -4.50 -12.83
C ILE A 25 -31.61 -3.61 -13.23
N THR A 26 -31.87 -2.38 -13.69
CA THR A 26 -30.84 -1.42 -14.08
C THR A 26 -29.98 -1.01 -12.88
N ALA A 27 -30.60 -0.66 -11.76
CA ALA A 27 -29.89 -0.30 -10.53
C ALA A 27 -29.01 -1.45 -10.00
N TRP A 28 -29.49 -2.69 -10.10
CA TRP A 28 -28.71 -3.86 -9.73
C TRP A 28 -27.49 -4.06 -10.65
N LEU A 29 -27.67 -3.90 -11.97
CA LEU A 29 -26.57 -4.00 -12.94
C LEU A 29 -25.52 -2.90 -12.73
N GLU A 30 -25.93 -1.66 -12.47
CA GLU A 30 -25.01 -0.56 -12.17
C GLU A 30 -24.15 -0.84 -10.94
N TRP A 31 -24.77 -1.30 -9.85
CA TRP A 31 -24.03 -1.70 -8.66
C TRP A 31 -23.08 -2.86 -8.93
N PHE A 32 -23.55 -3.90 -9.62
CA PHE A 32 -22.73 -5.07 -9.94
C PHE A 32 -21.50 -4.70 -10.77
N LEU A 33 -21.69 -3.90 -11.82
CA LEU A 33 -20.60 -3.44 -12.68
C LEU A 33 -19.64 -2.51 -11.92
N SER A 34 -20.14 -1.66 -11.02
CA SER A 34 -19.30 -0.82 -10.15
C SER A 34 -18.43 -1.67 -9.24
N THR A 35 -19.02 -2.65 -8.55
CA THR A 35 -18.27 -3.55 -7.65
C THR A 35 -17.29 -4.42 -8.42
N LEU A 36 -17.66 -4.90 -9.61
CA LEU A 36 -16.74 -5.64 -10.47
C LEU A 36 -15.54 -4.78 -10.89
N ASN A 37 -15.79 -3.53 -11.28
CA ASN A 37 -14.73 -2.58 -11.65
C ASN A 37 -13.83 -2.23 -10.47
N GLU A 38 -14.39 -1.97 -9.28
CA GLU A 38 -13.63 -1.78 -8.04
C GLU A 38 -12.72 -2.97 -7.75
N THR A 39 -13.26 -4.19 -7.85
CA THR A 39 -12.51 -5.44 -7.65
C THR A 39 -11.32 -5.56 -8.61
N PHE A 40 -11.53 -5.26 -9.91
CA PHE A 40 -10.43 -5.29 -10.87
C PHE A 40 -9.35 -4.24 -10.56
N ASN A 41 -9.76 -3.02 -10.19
CA ASN A 41 -8.80 -1.97 -9.82
C ASN A 41 -7.96 -2.37 -8.59
N ASP A 42 -8.56 -3.05 -7.63
CA ASP A 42 -7.84 -3.50 -6.43
C ASP A 42 -6.83 -4.62 -6.77
N VAL A 43 -7.24 -5.59 -7.59
CA VAL A 43 -6.34 -6.67 -8.04
C VAL A 43 -5.18 -6.11 -8.87
N LEU A 44 -5.45 -5.18 -9.79
CA LEU A 44 -4.39 -4.54 -10.58
C LEU A 44 -3.41 -3.78 -9.69
N ARG A 45 -3.90 -3.06 -8.68
CA ARG A 45 -3.06 -2.35 -7.71
C ARG A 45 -2.17 -3.31 -6.92
N GLU A 46 -2.68 -4.46 -6.52
CA GLU A 46 -1.91 -5.49 -5.81
C GLU A 46 -0.80 -6.08 -6.69
N ILE A 47 -1.11 -6.35 -7.96
CA ILE A 47 -0.12 -6.82 -8.94
C ILE A 47 0.98 -5.78 -9.13
N ASP A 48 0.62 -4.51 -9.33
CA ASP A 48 1.58 -3.42 -9.50
C ASP A 48 2.49 -3.26 -8.28
N GLN A 49 1.94 -3.33 -7.06
CA GLN A 49 2.72 -3.29 -5.83
C GLN A 49 3.69 -4.47 -5.71
N THR A 50 3.24 -5.67 -6.09
CA THR A 50 4.06 -6.89 -6.07
C THR A 50 5.22 -6.79 -7.05
N ILE A 51 4.95 -6.35 -8.28
CA ILE A 51 5.96 -6.14 -9.32
C ILE A 51 6.96 -5.05 -8.89
N LEU A 52 6.47 -3.93 -8.36
CA LEU A 52 7.30 -2.82 -7.87
C LEU A 52 8.27 -3.30 -6.78
N LYS A 53 7.77 -4.00 -5.75
CA LYS A 53 8.60 -4.54 -4.66
C LYS A 53 9.60 -5.58 -5.16
N SER A 54 9.17 -6.50 -6.02
CA SER A 54 10.03 -7.55 -6.57
C SER A 54 11.20 -6.93 -7.37
N ASN A 55 10.89 -5.97 -8.25
CA ASN A 55 11.88 -5.31 -9.08
C ASN A 55 12.83 -4.43 -8.25
N TYR A 56 12.31 -3.75 -7.22
CA TYR A 56 13.13 -2.96 -6.30
C TYR A 56 14.14 -3.85 -5.56
N TRP A 57 13.65 -4.90 -4.90
CA TRP A 57 14.49 -5.79 -4.11
C TRP A 57 15.45 -6.67 -4.94
N ARG A 58 15.14 -6.92 -6.21
CA ARG A 58 16.07 -7.59 -7.14
C ARG A 58 17.32 -6.76 -7.44
N LYS A 59 17.21 -5.43 -7.43
CA LYS A 59 18.31 -4.51 -7.74
C LYS A 59 19.20 -4.21 -6.55
N ILE A 60 18.71 -4.44 -5.33
CA ILE A 60 19.36 -4.02 -4.10
C ILE A 60 19.95 -5.21 -3.38
N ASP A 61 21.23 -5.10 -3.05
CA ASP A 61 21.91 -6.05 -2.17
C ASP A 61 21.47 -5.82 -0.72
N GLN A 62 20.48 -6.62 -0.28
CA GLN A 62 19.90 -6.53 1.06
C GLN A 62 20.91 -6.82 2.18
N THR A 63 22.05 -7.47 1.89
CA THR A 63 23.07 -7.77 2.90
C THR A 63 23.79 -6.53 3.40
N LYS A 64 23.71 -5.41 2.65
CA LYS A 64 24.31 -4.12 3.00
C LYS A 64 23.37 -3.19 3.75
N LEU A 65 22.16 -3.64 4.05
CA LEU A 65 21.13 -2.85 4.73
C LEU A 65 20.95 -3.27 6.17
N THR A 66 20.74 -2.29 7.05
CA THR A 66 20.31 -2.56 8.43
C THR A 66 18.82 -2.87 8.49
N SER A 67 18.38 -3.50 9.58
CA SER A 67 16.96 -3.82 9.78
C SER A 67 16.07 -2.57 9.81
N GLU A 68 16.58 -1.45 10.33
CA GLU A 68 15.88 -0.16 10.33
C GLU A 68 15.74 0.43 8.93
N GLN A 69 16.77 0.30 8.09
CA GLN A 69 16.73 0.72 6.68
C GLN A 69 15.71 -0.12 5.90
N VAL A 70 15.79 -1.46 6.00
CA VAL A 70 14.84 -2.36 5.34
C VAL A 70 13.40 -2.05 5.75
N LYS A 71 13.16 -1.79 7.04
CA LYS A 71 11.84 -1.42 7.54
C LYS A 71 11.30 -0.14 6.92
N VAL A 72 12.14 0.90 6.82
CA VAL A 72 11.72 2.18 6.22
C VAL A 72 11.47 2.01 4.73
N LEU A 73 12.35 1.32 4.01
CA LEU A 73 12.20 1.05 2.58
C LEU A 73 10.91 0.27 2.30
N ASN A 74 10.60 -0.78 3.06
CA ASN A 74 9.34 -1.51 2.91
C ASN A 74 8.13 -0.56 3.06
N ARG A 75 8.14 0.31 4.07
CA ARG A 75 7.06 1.29 4.25
C ARG A 75 6.98 2.32 3.12
N MET A 76 8.11 2.66 2.49
CA MET A 76 8.12 3.51 1.29
C MET A 76 7.51 2.77 0.09
N LEU A 77 7.85 1.50 -0.12
CA LEU A 77 7.29 0.66 -1.19
C LEU A 77 5.80 0.35 -0.97
N ASP A 78 5.32 0.40 0.28
CA ASP A 78 3.90 0.30 0.64
C ASP A 78 3.10 1.60 0.38
N GLY A 79 3.74 2.65 -0.15
CA GLY A 79 3.10 3.94 -0.42
C GLY A 79 2.98 4.85 0.80
N GLY A 80 3.69 4.56 1.91
CA GLY A 80 3.60 5.36 3.14
C GLY A 80 4.18 6.79 3.02
N PHE A 81 4.83 7.13 1.91
CA PHE A 81 5.55 8.39 1.70
C PHE A 81 5.46 8.89 0.25
N GLU A 82 4.30 9.40 -0.17
CA GLU A 82 4.03 9.83 -1.57
C GLU A 82 5.03 10.84 -2.14
N LYS A 83 5.51 11.79 -1.32
CA LYS A 83 6.46 12.84 -1.73
C LYS A 83 7.92 12.53 -1.39
N GLY A 84 8.22 11.27 -1.08
CA GLY A 84 9.49 10.87 -0.50
C GLY A 84 9.55 11.09 1.02
N ILE A 85 10.69 10.75 1.61
CA ILE A 85 10.89 10.76 3.06
C ILE A 85 11.91 11.82 3.48
N ASN A 86 11.57 12.59 4.51
CA ASN A 86 12.52 13.52 5.14
C ASN A 86 13.14 12.94 6.42
N THR A 87 14.21 13.56 6.92
CA THR A 87 14.93 13.12 8.13
C THR A 87 14.01 12.97 9.36
N THR A 88 13.04 13.86 9.54
CA THR A 88 12.11 13.79 10.69
C THR A 88 11.16 12.60 10.58
N GLN A 89 10.66 12.31 9.37
CA GLN A 89 9.84 11.13 9.09
C GLN A 89 10.66 9.85 9.26
N TYR A 90 11.88 9.81 8.73
CA TYR A 90 12.79 8.68 8.84
C TYR A 90 13.11 8.36 10.30
N HIS A 91 13.55 9.37 11.06
CA HIS A 91 13.83 9.27 12.50
C HIS A 91 12.69 8.59 13.25
N ARG A 92 11.44 9.03 13.01
CA ARG A 92 10.24 8.47 13.66
C ARG A 92 9.93 7.04 13.20
N ALA A 93 10.08 6.74 11.92
CA ALA A 93 9.78 5.42 11.36
C ALA A 93 10.80 4.34 11.79
N ALA A 94 12.08 4.70 11.78
CA ALA A 94 13.20 3.84 12.14
C ALA A 94 13.48 3.80 13.66
N LYS A 95 12.95 4.76 14.45
CA LYS A 95 13.22 4.91 15.89
C LYS A 95 14.72 5.08 16.21
N VAL A 96 15.47 5.75 15.33
CA VAL A 96 16.90 6.09 15.48
C VAL A 96 17.04 7.58 15.78
N SER A 97 18.19 8.10 16.23
CA SER A 97 18.38 9.55 16.43
C SER A 97 18.30 10.37 15.13
N LYS A 98 18.06 11.70 15.18
CA LYS A 98 18.07 12.54 13.97
C LYS A 98 19.43 12.52 13.24
N PRO A 99 20.59 12.63 13.92
CA PRO A 99 21.89 12.45 13.27
C PRO A 99 22.04 11.08 12.59
N THR A 100 21.59 10.01 13.25
CA THR A 100 21.59 8.66 12.66
C THR A 100 20.70 8.59 11.42
N ALA A 101 19.51 9.21 11.46
CA ALA A 101 18.60 9.26 10.32
C ALA A 101 19.22 9.98 9.11
N THR A 102 19.89 11.11 9.31
CA THR A 102 20.62 11.81 8.23
C THR A 102 21.69 10.91 7.62
N ARG A 103 22.48 10.23 8.45
CA ARG A 103 23.51 9.29 7.97
C ARG A 103 22.89 8.13 7.19
N HIS A 104 21.81 7.53 7.71
CA HIS A 104 21.14 6.41 7.04
C HIS A 104 20.57 6.81 5.69
N LEU A 105 19.96 8.00 5.59
CA LEU A 105 19.45 8.52 4.32
C LEU A 105 20.58 8.73 3.31
N ALA A 106 21.71 9.31 3.73
CA ALA A 106 22.88 9.47 2.87
C ALA A 106 23.40 8.11 2.36
N THR A 107 23.56 7.13 3.25
CA THR A 107 23.97 5.77 2.87
C THR A 107 22.99 5.11 1.90
N LEU A 108 21.67 5.30 2.09
CA LEU A 108 20.67 4.75 1.18
C LEU A 108 20.72 5.39 -0.22
N VAL A 109 21.06 6.68 -0.32
CA VAL A 109 21.31 7.35 -1.61
C VAL A 109 22.59 6.81 -2.25
N GLU A 110 23.68 6.70 -1.49
CA GLU A 110 24.96 6.14 -1.97
C GLU A 110 24.82 4.70 -2.47
N GLN A 111 23.96 3.90 -1.83
CA GLN A 111 23.64 2.53 -2.22
C GLN A 111 22.63 2.44 -3.38
N GLY A 112 22.15 3.57 -3.90
CA GLY A 112 21.16 3.62 -4.99
C GLY A 112 19.76 3.13 -4.59
N CYS A 113 19.48 3.04 -3.29
CA CYS A 113 18.16 2.70 -2.76
C CYS A 113 17.18 3.88 -2.84
N LEU A 114 17.71 5.11 -2.78
CA LEU A 114 16.96 6.36 -2.91
C LEU A 114 17.58 7.21 -4.03
N VAL A 115 16.77 8.07 -4.65
CA VAL A 115 17.16 9.00 -5.72
C VAL A 115 16.99 10.44 -5.24
#